data_AF-A0A5C4PP83-F1
#
_entry.id   AF-A0A5C4PP83-F1
#
_cell.length_a   1.000
_cell.length_b   1.000
_cell.length_c   1.000
_cell.angle_alpha   90.00
_cell.angle_beta   90.00
_cell.angle_gamma   90.00
#
_symmetry.space_group_name_H-M   'P 1'
#
loop_
_entity.id
_entity.type
_entity.pdbx_description
1 polymer ?
#
loop_
_entity_poly.entity_id
_entity_poly.type
_entity_poly.pdbx_seq_one_letter_code
_entity_poly.pdbx_strand_id
1 'polypeptide(L)'
;MQQNKSQQILKMLNQVNWVYRILFWVIIAFFGLIVVENFIQGLTNGIITLIISIFVALFLIKLVFGIINLTYANLQYTRCLKLMNEQLREAGISTTLSQQSKIPPSLFAIDTANKLLFINNQQTDYEPLIFDKTKLISAKVERESTVHTTTKHKGNVAVFGSSFGYNFGSKSTSTSHITETAFLELQYLTEQKTSFTLVIPYGGNRRGAEEALNTIQQF
;
A
#
# COMPACT_ATOMS: atom_id res chain seq x y z
N MET A 1 -12.55 -1.96 -26.61
CA MET A 1 -12.92 -2.91 -25.53
C MET A 1 -12.06 -2.73 -24.26
N GLN A 2 -10.77 -2.36 -24.39
CA GLN A 2 -9.84 -2.17 -23.25
C GLN A 2 -10.24 -1.06 -22.26
N GLN A 3 -10.79 0.08 -22.72
CA GLN A 3 -11.28 1.16 -21.84
C GLN A 3 -12.32 0.69 -20.81
N ASN A 4 -13.11 -0.35 -21.13
CA ASN A 4 -14.10 -0.87 -20.19
C ASN A 4 -13.43 -1.52 -18.96
N LYS A 5 -12.31 -2.23 -19.14
CA LYS A 5 -11.63 -2.94 -18.04
C LYS A 5 -10.92 -1.99 -17.08
N SER A 6 -10.26 -0.95 -17.59
CA SER A 6 -9.62 0.07 -16.75
C SER A 6 -10.64 0.81 -15.88
N GLN A 7 -11.80 1.17 -16.45
CA GLN A 7 -12.92 1.74 -15.70
C GLN A 7 -13.48 0.78 -14.65
N GLN A 8 -13.54 -0.53 -14.93
CA GLN A 8 -13.92 -1.53 -13.93
C GLN A 8 -12.91 -1.60 -12.78
N ILE A 9 -11.60 -1.59 -13.06
CA ILE A 9 -10.54 -1.58 -12.03
C ILE A 9 -10.69 -0.34 -11.14
N LEU A 10 -10.81 0.85 -11.74
CA LEU A 10 -11.01 2.10 -11.00
C LEU A 10 -12.28 2.05 -10.14
N LYS A 11 -13.38 1.52 -10.67
CA LYS A 11 -14.63 1.35 -9.93
C LYS A 11 -14.47 0.41 -8.73
N MET A 12 -13.78 -0.73 -8.89
CA MET A 12 -13.51 -1.66 -7.78
C MET A 12 -12.67 -1.01 -6.68
N LEU A 13 -11.63 -0.27 -7.06
CA LEU A 13 -10.76 0.44 -6.10
C LEU A 13 -11.51 1.56 -5.38
N ASN A 14 -12.33 2.33 -6.11
CA ASN A 14 -13.15 3.37 -5.51
C ASN A 14 -14.21 2.77 -4.56
N GLN A 15 -14.80 1.63 -4.90
CA GLN A 15 -15.71 0.91 -4.01
C GLN A 15 -15.04 0.49 -2.70
N VAL A 16 -13.81 -0.04 -2.77
CA VAL A 16 -13.02 -0.39 -1.57
C VAL A 16 -12.79 0.84 -0.69
N ASN A 17 -12.35 1.97 -1.27
CA ASN A 17 -12.13 3.22 -0.53
C ASN A 17 -13.44 3.77 0.07
N TRP A 18 -14.54 3.69 -0.68
CA TRP A 18 -15.86 4.14 -0.22
C TRP A 18 -16.35 3.33 0.99
N VAL A 19 -16.15 2.01 0.99
CA VAL A 19 -16.46 1.14 2.14
C VAL A 19 -15.66 1.56 3.38
N TYR A 20 -14.36 1.83 3.24
CA TYR A 20 -13.54 2.32 4.36
C TYR A 20 -14.05 3.65 4.91
N ARG A 21 -14.39 4.59 4.02
CA ARG A 21 -14.93 5.91 4.41
C ARG A 21 -16.23 5.78 5.18
N ILE A 22 -17.18 4.98 4.70
CA ILE A 22 -18.47 4.79 5.39
C ILE A 22 -18.27 4.22 6.78
N LEU A 23 -17.49 3.14 6.89
CA LEU A 23 -17.29 2.48 8.18
C LEU A 23 -16.59 3.39 9.19
N PHE A 24 -15.63 4.19 8.74
CA PHE A 24 -14.99 5.20 9.57
C PHE A 24 -16.00 6.21 10.12
N TRP A 25 -16.87 6.77 9.27
CA TRP A 25 -17.89 7.72 9.69
C TRP A 25 -18.96 7.09 10.58
N VAL A 26 -19.35 5.85 10.32
CA VAL A 26 -20.31 5.11 11.17
C VAL A 26 -19.75 4.92 12.58
N ILE A 27 -18.48 4.52 12.70
CA ILE A 27 -17.83 4.36 14.01
C ILE A 27 -17.76 5.72 14.73
N ILE A 28 -17.34 6.78 14.05
CA ILE A 28 -17.29 8.12 14.65
C ILE A 28 -18.66 8.60 15.11
N ALA A 29 -19.70 8.45 14.28
CA ALA A 29 -21.05 8.88 14.62
C ALA A 29 -21.58 8.12 15.84
N PHE A 30 -21.35 6.80 15.90
CA PHE A 30 -21.77 5.95 17.01
C PHE A 30 -21.12 6.38 18.33
N PHE A 31 -19.79 6.51 18.38
CA PHE A 31 -19.10 6.94 19.60
C PHE A 31 -19.35 8.42 19.92
N GLY A 32 -19.52 9.28 18.91
CA GLY A 32 -19.89 10.67 19.10
C GLY A 32 -21.21 10.82 19.83
N LEU A 33 -22.22 10.02 19.46
CA LEU A 33 -23.52 10.02 20.13
C LEU A 33 -23.41 9.59 21.61
N ILE A 34 -22.68 8.50 21.88
CA ILE A 34 -22.43 8.01 23.24
C ILE A 34 -21.77 9.09 24.09
N VAL A 35 -20.74 9.77 23.55
CA VAL A 35 -20.03 10.82 24.27
C VAL A 35 -20.95 12.00 24.57
N VAL A 36 -21.72 12.49 23.59
CA VAL A 36 -22.64 13.63 23.77
C VAL A 36 -23.67 13.34 24.87
N GLU A 37 -24.26 12.15 24.88
CA GLU A 37 -25.22 11.75 25.93
C GLU A 37 -24.60 11.79 27.33
N ASN A 38 -23.36 11.33 27.45
CA ASN A 38 -22.63 11.33 28.72
C ASN A 38 -22.21 12.73 29.18
N PHE A 39 -21.97 13.66 28.25
CA PHE A 39 -21.74 15.07 28.58
C PHE A 39 -23.00 15.76 29.11
N ILE A 40 -24.18 15.41 28.60
CA ILE A 40 -25.47 15.92 29.12
C ILE A 40 -25.67 15.49 30.58
N GLN A 41 -25.23 14.27 30.93
CA GLN A 41 -25.32 13.73 32.29
C GLN A 41 -24.28 14.32 33.26
N GLY A 42 -23.26 15.02 32.77
CA GLY A 42 -22.28 15.72 33.58
C GLY A 42 -20.87 15.70 33.00
N LEU A 43 -20.10 16.75 33.30
CA LEU A 43 -18.76 16.96 32.72
C LEU A 43 -17.79 15.81 33.02
N THR A 44 -17.74 15.34 34.27
CA THR A 44 -16.85 14.24 34.69
C THR A 44 -17.16 12.94 33.95
N ASN A 45 -18.45 12.60 33.80
CA ASN A 45 -18.89 11.42 33.07
C ASN A 45 -18.57 11.54 31.58
N GLY A 46 -18.80 12.71 30.98
CA GLY A 46 -18.44 12.98 29.58
C GLY A 46 -16.94 12.78 29.30
N ILE A 47 -16.07 13.29 30.18
CA ILE A 47 -14.60 13.15 30.02
C ILE A 47 -14.16 11.69 30.14
N ILE A 48 -14.66 10.96 31.15
CA ILE A 48 -14.32 9.54 31.34
C ILE A 48 -14.78 8.72 30.13
N THR A 49 -16.02 8.91 29.68
CA THR A 49 -16.59 8.21 28.53
C THR A 49 -15.85 8.56 27.23
N LEU A 50 -15.42 9.80 27.04
CA LEU A 50 -14.61 10.21 25.88
C LEU A 50 -13.31 9.42 25.80
N ILE A 51 -12.56 9.34 26.90
CA ILE A 51 -11.26 8.63 26.93
C ILE A 51 -11.47 7.16 26.58
N ILE A 52 -12.42 6.50 27.25
CA ILE A 52 -12.73 5.08 27.00
C ILE A 52 -13.17 4.87 25.55
N SER A 53 -14.05 5.74 25.04
CA SER A 53 -14.57 5.67 23.67
C SER A 53 -13.47 5.79 22.62
N ILE A 54 -12.46 6.64 22.84
CA ILE A 54 -11.32 6.75 21.92
C ILE A 54 -10.56 5.43 21.84
N PHE A 55 -10.23 4.81 22.97
CA PHE A 55 -9.50 3.54 22.98
C PHE A 55 -10.29 2.42 22.31
N VAL A 56 -11.59 2.31 22.63
CA VAL A 56 -12.47 1.30 22.03
C VAL A 56 -12.66 1.55 20.53
N ALA A 57 -12.86 2.80 20.10
CA ALA A 57 -13.01 3.16 18.70
C ALA A 57 -11.73 2.84 17.91
N LEU A 58 -10.54 3.19 18.41
CA LEU A 58 -9.28 2.87 17.75
C LEU A 58 -9.07 1.36 17.61
N PHE A 59 -9.43 0.59 18.65
CA PHE A 59 -9.37 -0.87 18.59
C PHE A 59 -10.34 -1.43 17.55
N LEU A 60 -11.59 -0.98 17.54
CA LEU A 60 -12.60 -1.41 16.57
C LEU A 60 -12.23 -1.03 15.15
N ILE A 61 -11.70 0.18 14.91
CA ILE A 61 -11.22 0.61 13.58
C ILE A 61 -10.14 -0.36 13.10
N LYS A 62 -9.14 -0.67 13.92
CA LYS A 62 -8.08 -1.63 13.55
C LYS A 62 -8.64 -3.00 13.23
N LEU A 63 -9.56 -3.51 14.05
CA LEU A 63 -10.16 -4.83 13.88
C LEU A 63 -10.99 -4.89 12.58
N VAL A 64 -11.91 -3.94 12.40
CA VAL A 64 -12.80 -3.87 11.24
C VAL A 64 -11.99 -3.70 9.96
N PHE A 65 -11.01 -2.78 9.94
CA PHE A 65 -10.18 -2.57 8.76
C PHE A 65 -9.30 -3.78 8.47
N GLY A 66 -8.82 -4.48 9.50
CA GLY A 66 -8.09 -5.74 9.36
C GLY A 66 -8.93 -6.83 8.66
N ILE A 67 -10.17 -7.04 9.11
CA ILE A 67 -11.10 -8.02 8.51
C ILE A 67 -11.40 -7.67 7.05
N ILE A 68 -11.68 -6.40 6.76
CA ILE A 68 -11.99 -5.94 5.39
C ILE A 68 -10.78 -6.09 4.49
N ASN A 69 -9.58 -5.76 4.99
CA ASN A 69 -8.35 -5.95 4.25
C ASN A 69 -8.13 -7.42 3.90
N LEU A 70 -8.32 -8.33 4.87
CA LEU A 70 -8.10 -9.76 4.69
C LEU A 70 -9.06 -10.39 3.67
N THR A 71 -10.32 -9.93 3.66
CA THR A 71 -11.41 -10.54 2.89
C THR A 71 -11.73 -9.73 1.63
N TYR A 72 -12.44 -8.61 1.80
CA TYR A 72 -13.02 -7.84 0.71
C TYR A 72 -11.95 -7.16 -0.15
N ALA A 73 -11.04 -6.38 0.44
CA ALA A 73 -10.02 -5.67 -0.32
C ALA A 73 -9.08 -6.64 -1.03
N ASN A 74 -8.63 -7.69 -0.33
CA ASN A 74 -7.80 -8.75 -0.89
C ASN A 74 -8.45 -9.43 -2.12
N LEU A 75 -9.76 -9.70 -2.06
CA LEU A 75 -10.51 -10.25 -3.18
C LEU A 75 -10.57 -9.28 -4.36
N GLN A 76 -10.88 -8.01 -4.10
CA GLN A 76 -10.96 -7.00 -5.16
C GLN A 76 -9.61 -6.74 -5.81
N TYR A 77 -8.52 -6.68 -5.04
CA TYR A 77 -7.17 -6.55 -5.59
C TYR A 77 -6.78 -7.76 -6.46
N THR A 78 -7.16 -8.97 -6.05
CA THR A 78 -6.98 -10.17 -6.89
C THR A 78 -7.76 -10.06 -8.21
N ARG A 79 -9.00 -9.55 -8.16
CA ARG A 79 -9.81 -9.34 -9.36
C ARG A 79 -9.23 -8.27 -10.28
N CYS A 80 -8.72 -7.17 -9.73
CA CYS A 80 -8.01 -6.15 -10.49
C CYS A 80 -6.81 -6.75 -11.23
N LEU A 81 -5.99 -7.54 -10.54
CA LEU A 81 -4.86 -8.24 -11.17
C LEU A 81 -5.31 -9.20 -12.28
N LYS A 82 -6.43 -9.93 -12.10
CA LYS A 82 -6.97 -10.78 -13.16
C LYS A 82 -7.32 -9.97 -14.41
N LEU A 83 -8.01 -8.83 -14.24
CA LEU A 83 -8.34 -7.93 -15.35
C LEU A 83 -7.09 -7.38 -16.05
N MET A 84 -6.05 -7.00 -15.29
CA MET A 84 -4.77 -6.55 -15.84
C MET A 84 -4.08 -7.66 -16.64
N ASN A 85 -4.05 -8.89 -16.12
CA ASN A 85 -3.49 -10.04 -16.83
C ASN A 85 -4.28 -10.37 -18.11
N GLU A 86 -5.59 -10.20 -18.10
CA GLU A 86 -6.39 -10.33 -19.32
C GLU A 86 -6.06 -9.23 -20.34
N GLN A 87 -5.86 -7.98 -19.90
CA GLN A 87 -5.45 -6.87 -20.79
C GLN A 87 -4.07 -7.14 -21.41
N LEU A 88 -3.14 -7.69 -20.63
CA LEU A 88 -1.83 -8.13 -21.12
C LEU A 88 -1.96 -9.23 -22.18
N ARG A 89 -2.81 -10.23 -21.93
CA ARG A 89 -3.05 -11.32 -22.90
C ARG A 89 -3.74 -10.81 -24.17
N GLU A 90 -4.70 -9.90 -24.04
CA GLU A 90 -5.39 -9.26 -25.17
C GLU A 90 -4.44 -8.38 -25.99
N ALA A 91 -3.41 -7.81 -25.37
CA ALA A 91 -2.36 -7.07 -26.06
C ALA A 91 -1.41 -7.97 -26.86
N GLY A 92 -1.50 -9.30 -26.73
CA GLY A 92 -0.67 -10.26 -27.47
C GLY A 92 0.81 -10.27 -27.05
N ILE A 93 1.13 -9.76 -25.87
CA ILE A 93 2.50 -9.61 -25.38
C ILE A 93 2.99 -10.94 -24.83
N SER A 94 4.09 -11.45 -25.39
CA SER A 94 4.74 -12.68 -24.93
C SER A 94 5.63 -12.35 -23.74
N THR A 95 5.15 -12.64 -22.53
CA THR A 95 5.86 -12.26 -21.31
C THR A 95 7.13 -13.08 -21.10
N THR A 96 8.29 -12.44 -21.26
CA THR A 96 9.59 -12.97 -20.84
C THR A 96 9.82 -12.77 -19.35
N LEU A 97 9.49 -11.57 -18.86
CA LEU A 97 9.57 -11.20 -17.45
C LEU A 97 8.29 -10.46 -17.07
N SER A 98 7.73 -10.77 -15.90
CA SER A 98 6.59 -10.04 -15.37
C SER A 98 6.71 -9.82 -13.87
N GLN A 99 6.25 -8.67 -13.41
CA GLN A 99 6.20 -8.29 -12.02
C GLN A 99 4.78 -7.81 -11.71
N GLN A 100 4.20 -8.34 -10.62
CA GLN A 100 2.87 -7.97 -10.16
C GLN A 100 2.94 -7.48 -8.72
N SER A 101 2.28 -6.37 -8.43
CA SER A 101 2.01 -5.96 -7.04
C SER A 101 0.52 -6.01 -6.79
N LYS A 102 0.13 -6.46 -5.60
CA LYS A 102 -1.27 -6.51 -5.20
C LYS A 102 -1.75 -5.22 -4.54
N ILE A 103 -0.84 -4.50 -3.88
CA ILE A 103 -1.17 -3.30 -3.09
C ILE A 103 -0.06 -2.25 -3.31
N PRO A 104 -0.35 -1.17 -4.03
CA PRO A 104 -1.49 -1.02 -4.95
C PRO A 104 -1.42 -2.06 -6.09
N PRO A 105 -2.54 -2.45 -6.72
CA PRO A 105 -2.52 -3.33 -7.89
C PRO A 105 -1.64 -2.74 -8.98
N SER A 106 -0.71 -3.51 -9.51
CA SER A 106 0.12 -3.12 -10.65
C SER A 106 0.61 -4.33 -11.41
N LEU A 107 0.75 -4.19 -12.72
CA LEU A 107 1.32 -5.19 -13.61
C LEU A 107 2.37 -4.53 -14.50
N PHE A 108 3.57 -5.10 -14.48
CA PHE A 108 4.65 -4.78 -15.40
C PHE A 108 5.05 -6.06 -16.12
N ALA A 109 5.25 -5.97 -17.43
CA ALA A 109 5.77 -7.08 -18.21
C ALA A 109 6.69 -6.62 -19.35
N ILE A 110 7.60 -7.52 -19.71
CA ILE A 110 8.60 -7.34 -20.76
C ILE A 110 8.41 -8.46 -21.78
N ASP A 111 8.36 -8.09 -23.07
CA ASP A 111 8.45 -9.00 -24.20
C ASP A 111 9.74 -8.71 -24.97
N THR A 112 10.74 -9.58 -24.79
CA THR A 112 12.06 -9.41 -25.40
C THR A 112 12.05 -9.73 -26.89
N ALA A 113 11.11 -10.55 -27.37
CA ALA A 113 11.04 -10.93 -28.78
C ALA A 113 10.55 -9.75 -29.63
N ASN A 114 9.54 -9.04 -29.14
CA ASN A 114 8.96 -7.88 -29.81
C ASN A 114 9.53 -6.53 -29.32
N LYS A 115 10.43 -6.56 -28.32
CA LYS A 115 11.02 -5.38 -27.66
C LYS A 115 9.99 -4.45 -27.02
N LEU A 116 8.90 -5.02 -26.51
CA LEU A 116 7.79 -4.28 -25.94
C LEU A 116 7.83 -4.29 -24.41
N LEU A 117 7.44 -3.15 -23.84
CA LEU A 117 7.17 -2.98 -22.42
C LEU A 117 5.67 -2.77 -22.22
N PHE A 118 5.11 -3.50 -21.27
CA PHE A 118 3.72 -3.37 -20.82
C PHE A 118 3.69 -2.86 -19.39
N ILE A 119 2.95 -1.78 -19.15
CA ILE A 119 2.74 -1.21 -17.83
C ILE A 119 1.25 -0.96 -17.64
N ASN A 120 0.72 -1.42 -16.51
CA ASN A 120 -0.61 -1.10 -16.05
C ASN A 120 -0.57 -0.86 -14.54
N ASN A 121 -0.64 0.40 -14.14
CA ASN A 121 -0.55 0.80 -12.73
C ASN A 121 -1.39 2.06 -12.47
N GLN A 122 -1.34 2.56 -11.25
CA GLN A 122 -2.05 3.80 -10.87
C GLN A 122 -1.56 5.03 -11.67
N GLN A 123 -0.28 5.08 -12.07
CA GLN A 123 0.26 6.22 -12.82
C GLN A 123 -0.27 6.28 -14.26
N THR A 124 -0.76 5.15 -14.79
CA THR A 124 -1.41 5.06 -16.10
C THR A 124 -2.94 5.04 -15.99
N ASP A 125 -3.51 5.41 -14.84
CA ASP A 125 -4.94 5.29 -14.54
C ASP A 125 -5.50 3.87 -14.83
N TYR A 126 -4.64 2.86 -14.67
CA TYR A 126 -4.90 1.46 -15.01
C TYR A 126 -5.21 1.21 -16.49
N GLU A 127 -4.92 2.16 -17.37
CA GLU A 127 -4.89 1.93 -18.80
C GLU A 127 -3.59 1.20 -19.18
N PRO A 128 -3.66 0.20 -20.08
CA PRO A 128 -2.49 -0.54 -20.52
C PRO A 128 -1.62 0.38 -21.38
N LEU A 129 -0.46 0.75 -20.86
CA LEU A 129 0.56 1.47 -21.61
C LEU A 129 1.53 0.46 -22.23
N ILE A 130 1.65 0.51 -23.55
CA ILE A 130 2.54 -0.35 -24.33
C ILE A 130 3.47 0.54 -25.14
N PHE A 131 4.77 0.35 -24.98
CA PHE A 131 5.75 1.05 -25.80
C PHE A 131 6.98 0.18 -26.07
N ASP A 132 7.62 0.46 -27.20
CA ASP A 132 8.90 -0.11 -27.58
C ASP A 132 10.05 0.62 -26.88
N LYS A 133 11.18 -0.07 -26.70
CA LYS A 133 12.43 0.46 -26.20
C LYS A 133 12.90 1.72 -26.92
N THR A 134 12.56 1.94 -28.19
CA THR A 134 12.88 3.21 -28.88
C THR A 134 12.25 4.45 -28.23
N LYS A 135 11.12 4.29 -27.54
CA LYS A 135 10.46 5.37 -26.78
C LYS A 135 11.05 5.51 -25.37
N LEU A 136 11.91 4.59 -24.92
CA LEU A 136 12.55 4.64 -23.60
C LEU A 136 13.79 5.55 -23.64
N ILE A 137 13.78 6.59 -22.83
CA ILE A 137 14.91 7.53 -22.67
C ILE A 137 15.94 6.96 -21.70
N SER A 138 15.47 6.50 -20.54
CA SER A 138 16.33 5.97 -19.49
C SER A 138 15.59 4.96 -18.63
N ALA A 139 16.34 4.03 -18.05
CA ALA A 139 15.87 3.10 -17.04
C ALA A 139 16.91 3.01 -15.94
N LYS A 140 16.48 3.06 -14.67
CA LYS A 140 17.37 2.93 -13.51
C LYS A 140 16.65 2.28 -12.34
N VAL A 141 17.41 1.64 -11.47
CA VAL A 141 16.90 1.09 -10.22
C VAL A 141 17.25 2.05 -9.09
N GLU A 142 16.23 2.54 -8.40
CA GLU A 142 16.35 3.42 -7.25
C GLU A 142 16.09 2.66 -5.94
N ARG A 143 16.66 3.17 -4.85
CA ARG A 143 16.57 2.59 -3.52
C ARG A 143 16.07 3.62 -2.54
N GLU A 144 15.06 3.26 -1.77
CA GLU A 144 14.64 4.01 -0.59
C GLU A 144 14.82 3.12 0.64
N SER A 145 15.71 3.53 1.53
CA SER A 145 15.93 2.86 2.82
C SER A 145 15.20 3.64 3.91
N THR A 146 14.06 3.12 4.34
CA THR A 146 13.31 3.70 5.45
C THR A 146 13.70 2.98 6.74
N VAL A 147 14.35 3.70 7.66
CA VAL A 147 14.73 3.17 8.97
C VAL A 147 13.60 3.45 9.96
N HIS A 148 12.87 2.41 10.35
CA HIS A 148 11.89 2.47 11.42
C HIS A 148 12.52 1.97 12.73
N THR A 149 13.00 2.92 13.53
CA THR A 149 13.48 2.64 14.89
C THR A 149 12.28 2.67 15.84
N THR A 150 11.84 1.51 16.31
CA THR A 150 10.85 1.44 17.38
C THR A 150 11.59 1.24 18.71
N THR A 151 11.65 2.30 19.51
CA THR A 151 12.20 2.24 20.87
C THR A 151 11.08 1.91 21.84
N LYS A 152 11.03 0.67 22.35
CA LYS A 152 10.12 0.32 23.45
C LYS A 152 10.79 0.61 24.78
N HIS A 153 10.30 1.62 25.48
CA HIS A 153 10.63 1.83 26.89
C HIS A 153 9.63 1.07 27.76
N LYS A 154 10.11 0.05 28.49
CA LYS A 154 9.37 -0.48 29.64
C LYS A 154 9.48 0.54 30.76
N GLY A 155 8.39 1.29 31.00
CA GLY A 155 8.26 2.16 32.17
C GLY A 155 8.24 1.34 33.46
N ASN A 156 8.80 1.92 34.52
CA ASN A 156 8.80 1.38 35.87
C ASN A 156 7.46 1.71 36.55
N VAL A 157 6.68 0.70 36.96
CA VAL A 157 5.56 0.91 37.89
C VAL A 157 6.09 0.59 39.28
N ALA A 158 6.46 1.63 40.02
CA ALA A 158 6.76 1.51 41.45
C ALA A 158 5.43 1.47 42.20
N VAL A 159 5.02 0.29 42.68
CA VAL A 159 3.94 0.16 43.65
C VAL A 159 4.54 0.47 45.02
N PHE A 160 4.19 1.62 45.60
CA PHE A 160 4.54 1.93 46.99
C PHE A 160 3.77 0.99 47.93
N GLY A 161 4.49 -0.01 48.46
CA GLY A 161 4.09 -0.87 49.57
C GLY A 161 5.33 -1.18 50.39
N SER A 162 5.28 -0.86 51.68
CA SER A 162 6.38 -0.88 52.65
C SER A 162 7.20 -2.18 52.69
N SER A 163 8.53 -2.00 52.73
CA SER A 163 9.54 -2.96 53.18
C SER A 163 9.77 -4.21 52.31
N PHE A 164 10.39 -4.04 51.13
CA PHE A 164 11.47 -4.88 50.54
C PHE A 164 11.61 -4.54 49.04
N GLY A 165 12.52 -3.62 48.70
CA GLY A 165 12.70 -3.16 47.31
C GLY A 165 13.68 -4.02 46.52
N TYR A 166 13.20 -4.77 45.54
CA TYR A 166 14.02 -5.39 44.48
C TYR A 166 14.09 -4.44 43.28
N ASN A 167 15.27 -3.90 42.98
CA ASN A 167 15.52 -3.11 41.78
C ASN A 167 15.89 -4.05 40.61
N PHE A 168 14.94 -4.31 39.71
CA PHE A 168 15.25 -4.97 38.44
C PHE A 168 15.70 -3.91 37.42
N GLY A 169 16.94 -4.06 36.93
CA GLY A 169 17.54 -3.16 35.95
C GLY A 169 16.68 -2.98 34.70
N SER A 170 16.54 -1.72 34.29
CA SER A 170 15.85 -1.34 33.05
C SER A 170 16.61 -1.91 31.84
N LYS A 171 15.94 -2.77 31.07
CA LYS A 171 16.45 -3.25 29.78
C LYS A 171 15.66 -2.56 28.67
N SER A 172 16.30 -1.57 28.05
CA SER A 172 15.80 -0.98 26.80
C SER A 172 16.17 -1.90 25.64
N THR A 173 15.18 -2.38 24.91
CA THR A 173 15.40 -3.15 23.68
C THR A 173 14.97 -2.26 22.52
N SER A 174 15.95 -1.74 21.78
CA SER A 174 15.70 -1.02 20.53
C SER A 174 15.68 -2.02 19.39
N THR A 175 14.57 -2.11 18.67
CA THR A 175 14.47 -2.91 17.44
C THR A 175 14.36 -1.94 16.27
N SER A 176 15.42 -1.88 15.47
CA SER A 176 15.44 -1.12 14.22
C SER A 176 15.01 -2.02 13.08
N HIS A 177 13.89 -1.69 12.44
CA HIS A 177 13.45 -2.32 11.20
C HIS A 177 13.90 -1.42 10.04
N ILE A 178 14.90 -1.89 9.29
CA ILE A 178 15.29 -1.26 8.03
C ILE A 178 14.37 -1.86 6.97
N THR A 179 13.50 -1.04 6.39
CA THR A 179 12.71 -1.43 5.22
C THR A 179 13.39 -0.84 4.00
N GLU A 180 14.09 -1.69 3.25
CA GLU A 180 14.63 -1.33 1.94
C GLU A 180 13.57 -1.59 0.88
N THR A 181 13.25 -0.55 0.13
CA THR A 181 12.30 -0.60 -0.98
C THR A 181 13.04 -0.31 -2.28
N ALA A 182 12.96 -1.22 -3.24
CA ALA A 182 13.53 -1.06 -4.57
C ALA A 182 12.45 -0.64 -5.56
N PHE A 183 12.81 0.27 -6.46
CA PHE A 183 11.94 0.75 -7.53
C PHE A 183 12.68 0.72 -8.86
N LEU A 184 11.97 0.36 -9.93
CA LEU A 184 12.46 0.54 -11.29
C LEU A 184 11.83 1.81 -11.85
N GLU A 185 12.66 2.83 -12.11
CA GLU A 185 12.24 4.08 -12.74
C GLU A 185 12.48 3.99 -14.25
N LEU A 186 11.45 4.27 -15.04
CA LEU A 186 11.48 4.29 -16.49
C LEU A 186 11.07 5.67 -16.99
N GLN A 187 11.94 6.32 -17.76
CA GLN A 187 11.62 7.57 -18.44
C GLN A 187 11.35 7.28 -19.90
N TYR A 188 10.22 7.73 -20.42
CA TYR A 188 9.81 7.46 -21.80
C TYR A 188 9.24 8.70 -22.49
N LEU A 189 9.31 8.70 -23.83
CA LEU A 189 8.74 9.72 -24.69
C LEU A 189 7.38 9.30 -25.21
N THR A 190 6.43 10.22 -25.11
CA THR A 190 5.16 10.13 -25.83
C THR A 190 5.33 10.54 -27.29
N GLU A 191 4.30 10.30 -28.11
CA GLU A 191 4.30 10.70 -29.52
C GLU A 191 4.41 12.22 -29.71
N GLN A 192 4.00 12.99 -28.69
CA GLN A 192 4.10 14.44 -28.63
C GLN A 192 5.48 14.93 -28.16
N LYS A 193 6.46 14.03 -28.00
CA LYS A 193 7.82 14.30 -27.47
C LYS A 193 7.86 14.82 -26.04
N THR A 194 6.77 14.64 -25.28
CA THR A 194 6.76 14.92 -23.84
C THR A 194 7.33 13.72 -23.08
N SER A 195 8.25 13.98 -22.15
CA SER A 195 8.87 12.97 -21.30
C SER A 195 8.03 12.71 -20.05
N PHE A 196 7.82 11.44 -19.74
CA PHE A 196 7.13 10.99 -18.53
C PHE A 196 7.98 9.97 -17.78
N THR A 197 7.81 9.96 -16.46
CA THR A 197 8.51 9.03 -15.55
C THR A 197 7.52 8.05 -14.92
N LEU A 198 7.80 6.76 -15.04
CA LEU A 198 7.04 5.67 -14.43
C LEU A 198 7.89 5.00 -13.36
N VAL A 199 7.26 4.64 -12.26
CA VAL A 199 7.91 4.01 -11.10
C VAL A 199 7.22 2.67 -10.86
N ILE A 200 7.97 1.59 -11.02
CA ILE A 200 7.48 0.24 -10.80
C ILE A 200 8.00 -0.24 -9.44
N PRO A 201 7.13 -0.45 -8.44
CA PRO A 201 7.55 -0.89 -7.12
C PRO A 201 7.91 -2.39 -7.13
N TYR A 202 9.11 -2.70 -6.64
CA TYR A 202 9.55 -4.08 -6.40
C TYR A 202 9.55 -4.45 -4.91
N GLY A 203 9.22 -3.53 -4.02
CA GLY A 203 9.24 -3.77 -2.59
C GLY A 203 10.65 -4.18 -2.14
N GLY A 204 10.75 -5.23 -1.32
CA GLY A 204 12.06 -5.79 -0.93
C GLY A 204 12.77 -6.58 -2.05
N ASN A 205 12.18 -6.78 -3.23
CA ASN A 205 12.76 -7.59 -4.30
C ASN A 205 13.71 -6.80 -5.21
N ARG A 206 14.84 -6.34 -4.63
CA ARG A 206 15.89 -5.62 -5.38
C ARG A 206 16.41 -6.40 -6.58
N ARG A 207 16.66 -7.70 -6.42
CA ARG A 207 17.21 -8.54 -7.49
C ARG A 207 16.28 -8.59 -8.70
N GLY A 208 14.97 -8.67 -8.46
CA GLY A 208 13.98 -8.60 -9.54
C GLY A 208 13.97 -7.25 -10.27
N ALA A 209 14.20 -6.14 -9.57
CA ALA A 209 14.31 -4.82 -10.20
C ALA A 209 15.57 -4.72 -11.08
N GLU A 210 16.70 -5.23 -10.60
CA GLU A 210 17.96 -5.27 -11.35
C GLU A 210 17.89 -6.24 -12.54
N GLU A 211 17.25 -7.39 -12.39
CA GLU A 211 16.99 -8.33 -13.47
C GLU A 211 16.12 -7.70 -14.56
N ALA A 212 15.06 -6.98 -14.19
CA ALA A 212 14.23 -6.24 -15.12
C ALA A 212 15.03 -5.15 -15.84
N LEU A 213 15.85 -4.37 -15.13
CA LEU A 213 16.73 -3.37 -15.73
C LEU A 213 17.70 -3.99 -16.75
N ASN A 214 18.37 -5.07 -16.37
CA ASN A 214 19.30 -5.79 -17.25
C ASN A 214 18.58 -6.32 -18.49
N THR A 215 17.38 -6.88 -18.32
CA THR A 215 16.55 -7.35 -19.42
C THR A 215 16.25 -6.20 -20.38
N ILE A 216 15.76 -5.05 -19.87
CA ILE A 216 15.50 -3.84 -20.66
C ILE A 216 16.72 -3.37 -21.43
N GLN A 217 17.90 -3.45 -20.83
CA GLN A 217 19.15 -3.03 -21.47
C GLN A 217 19.57 -3.98 -22.60
N GLN A 218 19.24 -5.28 -22.51
CA GLN A 218 19.77 -6.33 -23.38
C GLN A 218 18.98 -6.61 -24.66
N PHE A 219 17.66 -6.38 -24.71
CA PHE A 219 16.87 -6.60 -25.94
C PHE A 219 16.79 -5.35 -26.83
#